data_AF-A0A8J4BXN5-F1
#
_entry.id   AF-A0A8J4BXN5-F1
#
_cell.length_a   1.000
_cell.length_b   1.000
_cell.length_c   1.000
_cell.angle_alpha   90.00
_cell.angle_beta   90.00
_cell.angle_gamma   90.00
#
_symmetry.space_group_name_H-M   'P 1'
#
loop_
_entity.id
_entity.type
_entity.pdbx_description
1 polymer ?
#
loop_
_entity_poly.entity_id
_entity_poly.type
_entity_poly.pdbx_seq_one_letter_code
_entity_poly.pdbx_strand_id
1 'polypeptide(L)'
;MASERFMLLVLGAVLCLSAECLAHNYKTLYTSFKEVPDIQKADDGQRYVMVGEGAGATRFFVVKDEASKNIYFINEATSAPQWHDPRGAAPSDEPQNIDIKIPIEPPKPKASSLTVAVVAMLPILLFAGGTAARVAYLQIYYPELLWPTKERKDRRRAPGGKVKPQKQRGKMNQDGKGGRSANS
;
A
#
# COMPACT_ATOMS: atom_id res chain seq x y z
N MET A 1 21.52 -30.34 -23.41
CA MET A 1 21.73 -28.88 -23.22
C MET A 1 20.59 -28.17 -22.48
N ALA A 2 19.48 -28.83 -22.10
CA ALA A 2 18.39 -28.17 -21.37
C ALA A 2 18.47 -28.32 -19.82
N SER A 3 19.27 -29.24 -19.28
CA SER A 3 19.32 -29.48 -17.83
C SER A 3 20.28 -28.57 -17.06
N GLU A 4 21.36 -28.07 -17.68
CA GLU A 4 22.33 -27.19 -17.00
C GLU A 4 21.76 -25.81 -16.67
N ARG A 5 20.82 -25.31 -17.48
CA ARG A 5 20.16 -24.01 -17.23
C ARG A 5 19.17 -24.06 -16.07
N PHE A 6 18.62 -25.23 -15.75
CA PHE A 6 17.69 -25.40 -14.64
C PHE A 6 18.43 -25.48 -13.30
N MET A 7 19.64 -26.05 -13.27
CA MET A 7 20.43 -26.19 -12.05
C MET A 7 20.98 -24.84 -11.55
N LEU A 8 21.34 -23.92 -12.45
CA LEU A 8 21.79 -22.57 -12.10
C LEU A 8 20.68 -21.67 -11.53
N LEU A 9 19.44 -21.85 -11.99
CA LEU A 9 18.29 -21.08 -11.48
C LEU A 9 17.89 -21.51 -10.07
N VAL A 10 17.98 -22.80 -9.74
CA VAL A 10 17.66 -23.32 -8.41
C VAL A 10 18.74 -22.93 -7.38
N LEU A 11 20.02 -22.95 -7.76
CA LEU A 11 21.12 -22.50 -6.90
C LEU A 11 21.07 -20.99 -6.62
N GLY A 12 20.63 -20.17 -7.59
CA GLY A 12 20.42 -18.74 -7.40
C GLY A 12 19.28 -18.40 -6.44
N ALA A 13 18.20 -19.19 -6.46
CA ALA A 13 17.06 -18.98 -5.56
C ALA A 13 17.37 -19.36 -4.11
N VAL A 14 18.13 -20.43 -3.87
CA VAL A 14 18.48 -20.89 -2.52
C VAL A 14 19.43 -19.93 -1.80
N LEU A 15 20.31 -19.22 -2.53
CA LEU A 15 21.20 -18.21 -1.93
C LEU A 15 20.51 -16.88 -1.58
N CYS A 16 19.35 -16.57 -2.17
CA CYS A 16 18.58 -15.37 -1.79
C CYS A 16 17.76 -15.58 -0.50
N LEU A 17 17.38 -16.82 -0.18
CA LEU A 17 16.60 -17.15 1.02
C LEU A 17 17.42 -17.20 2.32
N SER A 18 18.75 -17.23 2.25
CA SER A 18 19.61 -17.21 3.45
C SER A 18 20.02 -15.82 3.93
N ALA A 19 19.77 -14.76 3.15
CA ALA A 19 20.16 -13.40 3.52
C ALA A 19 19.15 -12.70 4.45
N GLU A 20 17.92 -13.22 4.58
CA GLU A 20 16.86 -12.60 5.40
C GLU A 20 16.86 -13.09 6.88
N CYS A 21 17.68 -14.09 7.22
CA CYS A 21 17.65 -14.72 8.56
C CYS A 21 18.48 -14.03 9.65
N LEU A 22 19.08 -12.86 9.38
CA LEU A 22 19.76 -12.04 10.40
C LEU A 22 19.12 -10.65 10.56
N ALA A 23 17.85 -10.51 10.21
CA ALA A 23 17.03 -9.44 10.78
C ALA A 23 16.68 -9.80 12.24
N HIS A 24 17.69 -9.81 13.12
CA HIS A 24 17.39 -9.57 14.52
C HIS A 24 16.65 -8.24 14.56
N ASN A 25 15.36 -8.28 14.88
CA ASN A 25 14.57 -7.13 15.24
C ASN A 25 15.14 -6.57 16.54
N TYR A 26 16.32 -5.95 16.49
CA TYR A 26 16.76 -5.07 17.54
C TYR A 26 15.79 -3.90 17.51
N LYS A 27 15.07 -3.73 18.61
CA LYS A 27 14.13 -2.63 18.79
C LYS A 27 14.96 -1.35 18.86
N THR A 28 15.25 -0.76 17.71
CA THR A 28 15.89 0.55 17.61
C THR A 28 14.99 1.55 18.30
N LEU A 29 15.54 2.30 19.24
CA LEU A 29 14.75 3.24 20.04
C LEU A 29 14.35 4.47 19.23
N TYR A 30 15.13 4.84 18.20
CA TYR A 30 14.98 6.12 17.52
C TYR A 30 15.04 5.99 16.00
N THR A 31 14.09 6.66 15.34
CA THR A 31 14.00 6.77 13.88
C THR A 31 14.31 8.18 13.38
N SER A 32 14.20 9.17 14.27
CA SER A 32 14.44 10.58 13.98
C SER A 32 15.35 11.25 15.01
N PHE A 33 16.19 12.20 14.56
CA PHE A 33 17.12 12.90 15.46
C PHE A 33 16.41 13.73 16.53
N LYS A 34 15.12 14.01 16.34
CA LYS A 34 14.30 14.76 17.31
C LYS A 34 13.88 13.91 18.50
N GLU A 35 13.88 12.58 18.36
CA GLU A 35 13.51 11.66 19.43
C GLU A 35 14.67 11.42 20.40
N VAL A 36 15.91 11.67 19.96
CA VAL A 36 17.09 11.48 20.79
C VAL A 36 17.23 12.66 21.75
N PRO A 37 17.21 12.44 23.08
CA PRO A 37 17.33 13.51 24.06
C PRO A 37 18.72 14.15 24.06
N ASP A 38 18.76 15.46 24.28
CA ASP A 38 19.98 16.28 24.42
C ASP A 38 21.01 16.07 23.31
N ILE A 39 20.56 15.94 22.05
CA ILE A 39 21.47 16.03 20.91
C ILE A 39 22.06 17.43 20.85
N GLN A 40 23.38 17.48 20.83
CA GLN A 40 24.14 18.69 20.53
C GLN A 40 24.64 18.62 19.09
N LYS A 41 24.84 19.79 18.49
CA LYS A 41 25.36 19.93 17.14
C LYS A 41 26.69 20.67 17.22
N ALA A 42 27.74 20.05 16.68
CA ALA A 42 29.05 20.68 16.55
C ALA A 42 29.04 21.73 15.43
N ASP A 43 30.08 22.57 15.40
CA ASP A 43 30.28 23.57 14.36
C ASP A 43 30.39 22.94 12.95
N ASP A 44 30.93 21.72 12.87
CA ASP A 44 31.04 20.92 11.64
C ASP A 44 29.69 20.35 11.16
N GLY A 45 28.61 20.60 11.89
CA GLY A 45 27.28 20.08 11.59
C GLY A 45 27.03 18.65 12.07
N GLN A 46 28.04 17.99 12.63
CA GLN A 46 27.94 16.65 13.19
C GLN A 46 27.15 16.67 14.51
N ARG A 47 26.24 15.71 14.69
CA ARG A 47 25.43 15.57 15.91
C ARG A 47 26.11 14.62 16.87
N TYR A 48 26.13 14.99 18.14
CA TYR A 48 26.75 14.18 19.18
C TYR A 48 25.98 14.26 20.50
N VAL A 49 26.30 13.31 21.35
CA VAL A 49 25.74 13.09 22.67
C VAL A 49 26.89 12.86 23.65
N MET A 50 26.89 13.55 24.77
CA MET A 50 27.84 13.29 25.86
C MET A 50 27.23 12.27 26.81
N VAL A 51 27.97 11.22 27.15
CA VAL A 51 27.56 10.19 28.11
C VAL A 51 28.55 10.12 29.25
N GLY A 52 28.04 10.24 30.48
CA GLY A 52 28.82 10.31 31.71
C GLY A 52 28.87 11.73 32.30
N GLU A 53 29.35 11.83 33.53
CA GLU A 53 29.51 13.10 34.26
C GLU A 53 31.00 13.42 34.48
N GLY A 54 31.38 14.69 34.32
CA GLY A 54 32.73 15.18 34.62
C GLY A 54 33.81 14.82 33.60
N ALA A 55 35.05 14.66 34.08
CA ALA A 55 36.23 14.44 33.23
C ALA A 55 36.28 13.08 32.50
N GLY A 56 35.34 12.18 32.81
CA GLY A 56 35.18 10.89 32.13
C GLY A 56 34.05 10.87 31.08
N ALA A 57 33.43 12.01 30.79
CA ALA A 57 32.35 12.07 29.81
C ALA A 57 32.87 11.70 28.41
N THR A 58 32.27 10.65 27.84
CA THR A 58 32.63 10.16 26.50
C THR A 58 31.65 10.69 25.48
N ARG A 59 32.17 11.16 24.34
CA ARG A 59 31.37 11.66 23.25
C ARG A 59 30.93 10.50 22.35
N PHE A 60 29.67 10.52 21.96
CA PHE A 60 29.09 9.60 20.99
C PHE A 60 28.51 10.37 19.81
N PHE A 61 28.92 10.02 18.60
CA PHE A 61 28.32 10.57 17.39
C PHE A 61 26.98 9.91 17.11
N VAL A 62 26.01 10.72 16.70
CA VAL A 62 24.69 10.25 16.32
C VAL A 62 24.58 10.25 14.80
N VAL A 63 24.44 9.06 14.23
CA VAL A 63 24.40 8.86 12.78
C VAL A 63 23.10 8.16 12.41
N LYS A 64 22.56 8.49 11.25
CA LYS A 64 21.38 7.82 10.69
C LYS A 64 21.82 6.93 9.55
N ASP A 65 21.50 5.65 9.65
CA ASP A 65 21.75 4.69 8.59
C ASP A 65 20.84 4.95 7.39
N GLU A 66 21.39 4.86 6.19
CA GLU A 66 20.64 5.16 4.96
C GLU A 66 19.72 4.01 4.55
N ALA A 67 20.08 2.76 4.86
CA ALA A 67 19.31 1.59 4.50
C ALA A 67 18.11 1.39 5.45
N SER A 68 18.38 1.28 6.74
CA SER A 68 17.34 1.03 7.76
C SER A 68 16.58 2.28 8.18
N LYS A 69 17.10 3.47 7.86
CA LYS A 69 16.61 4.79 8.36
C LYS A 69 16.64 4.92 9.89
N ASN A 70 17.25 3.98 10.59
CA ASN A 70 17.40 3.98 12.04
C ASN A 70 18.62 4.82 12.46
N ILE A 71 18.58 5.28 13.69
CA ILE A 71 19.70 5.97 14.31
C ILE A 71 20.56 4.97 15.07
N TYR A 72 21.87 5.15 14.94
CA TYR A 72 22.87 4.43 15.71
C TYR A 72 23.91 5.41 16.27
N PHE A 73 24.63 4.94 17.29
CA PHE A 73 25.60 5.74 18.03
C PHE A 73 27.00 5.18 17.78
N ILE A 74 27.98 6.05 17.57
CA ILE A 74 29.39 5.67 17.41
C ILE A 74 30.17 6.28 18.56
N ASN A 75 30.85 5.45 19.34
CA ASN A 75 31.74 5.93 20.40
C ASN A 75 32.96 6.63 19.78
N GLU A 76 33.24 7.88 20.13
CA GLU A 76 34.40 8.62 19.60
C GLU A 76 35.74 7.99 20.03
N ALA A 77 35.81 7.45 21.24
CA ALA A 77 37.04 6.88 21.79
C ALA A 77 37.40 5.51 21.19
N THR A 78 36.40 4.66 20.93
CA THR A 78 36.63 3.29 20.44
C THR A 78 36.24 3.08 18.98
N SER A 79 35.56 4.06 18.36
CA SER A 79 34.98 3.96 17.02
C SER A 79 34.01 2.78 16.83
N ALA A 80 33.53 2.20 17.93
CA ALA A 80 32.59 1.08 17.91
C ALA A 80 31.16 1.58 17.68
N PRO A 81 30.43 1.07 16.66
CA PRO A 81 29.03 1.39 16.45
C PRO A 81 28.15 0.55 17.39
N GLN A 82 27.06 1.16 17.86
CA GLN A 82 26.04 0.49 18.66
C GLN A 82 24.65 1.03 18.32
N TRP A 83 23.66 0.14 18.34
CA TRP A 83 22.26 0.47 18.00
C TRP A 83 21.45 0.98 19.19
N HIS A 84 21.97 0.79 20.41
CA HIS A 84 21.34 1.20 21.65
C HIS A 84 21.88 2.53 22.14
N ASP A 85 21.04 3.27 22.85
CA ASP A 85 21.41 4.52 23.48
C ASP A 85 22.46 4.26 24.59
N PRO A 86 23.67 4.84 24.50
CA PRO A 86 24.72 4.64 25.52
C PRO A 86 24.33 5.14 26.92
N ARG A 87 23.32 6.01 27.03
CA ARG A 87 22.84 6.53 28.32
C ARG A 87 21.87 5.58 29.01
N GLY A 88 21.23 4.71 28.25
CA GLY A 88 20.27 3.74 28.78
C GLY A 88 20.97 2.62 29.54
N ALA A 89 20.21 1.87 30.34
CA ALA A 89 20.70 0.59 30.84
C ALA A 89 21.13 -0.27 29.65
N ALA A 90 22.36 -0.78 29.68
CA ALA A 90 22.82 -1.74 28.68
C ALA A 90 21.79 -2.88 28.61
N PRO A 91 21.35 -3.29 27.41
CA PRO A 91 20.47 -4.43 27.30
C PRO A 91 21.17 -5.61 27.97
N SER A 92 20.53 -6.21 28.98
CA SER A 92 21.11 -7.39 29.60
C SER A 92 21.08 -8.52 28.57
N ASP A 93 22.25 -9.04 28.20
CA ASP A 93 22.39 -10.25 27.40
C ASP A 93 21.90 -11.50 28.15
N GLU A 94 21.45 -11.35 29.40
CA GLU A 94 20.73 -12.42 30.09
C GLU A 94 19.48 -12.76 29.28
N PRO A 95 19.34 -14.01 28.79
CA PRO A 95 18.06 -14.49 28.33
C PRO A 95 17.17 -14.42 29.57
N GLN A 96 16.36 -13.38 29.68
CA GLN A 96 15.34 -13.32 30.69
C GLN A 96 14.47 -14.54 30.41
N ASN A 97 14.71 -15.60 31.17
CA ASN A 97 13.80 -16.71 31.34
C ASN A 97 12.67 -16.13 32.19
N ILE A 98 11.90 -15.24 31.55
CA ILE A 98 10.65 -14.77 32.06
C ILE A 98 9.83 -16.05 32.04
N ASP A 99 9.71 -16.67 33.20
CA ASP A 99 8.70 -17.68 33.47
C ASP A 99 7.37 -16.90 33.44
N ILE A 100 6.97 -16.51 32.23
CA ILE A 100 5.68 -15.93 31.92
C ILE A 100 4.76 -17.10 32.24
N LYS A 101 4.23 -17.13 33.46
CA LYS A 101 2.94 -17.77 33.71
C LYS A 101 1.98 -17.05 32.79
N ILE A 102 1.85 -17.53 31.56
CA ILE A 102 0.84 -17.11 30.61
C ILE A 102 -0.44 -17.56 31.30
N PRO A 103 -1.28 -16.66 31.87
CA PRO A 103 -2.65 -17.05 32.08
C PRO A 103 -3.16 -17.42 30.70
N ILE A 104 -3.42 -18.71 30.48
CA ILE A 104 -4.07 -19.23 29.27
C ILE A 104 -5.54 -18.80 29.39
N GLU A 105 -5.78 -17.48 29.33
CA GLU A 105 -7.03 -16.99 28.84
C GLU A 105 -6.94 -17.20 27.33
N PRO A 106 -7.81 -18.05 26.74
CA PRO A 106 -7.80 -18.24 25.30
C PRO A 106 -7.90 -16.85 24.65
N PRO A 107 -7.02 -16.53 23.69
CA PRO A 107 -7.00 -15.21 23.08
C PRO A 107 -8.40 -14.95 22.53
N LYS A 108 -9.07 -13.92 23.07
CA LYS A 108 -10.37 -13.46 22.59
C LYS A 108 -10.23 -13.33 21.07
N PRO A 109 -10.97 -14.10 20.26
CA PRO A 109 -10.70 -14.16 18.83
C PRO A 109 -10.83 -12.75 18.29
N LYS A 110 -9.70 -12.15 17.91
CA LYS A 110 -9.70 -10.90 17.16
C LYS A 110 -10.38 -11.28 15.86
N ALA A 111 -11.66 -10.89 15.71
CA ALA A 111 -12.44 -11.13 14.50
C ALA A 111 -11.53 -10.79 13.31
N SER A 112 -11.15 -11.83 12.57
CA SER A 112 -10.10 -11.73 11.58
C SER A 112 -10.51 -10.65 10.59
N SER A 113 -9.72 -9.57 10.48
CA SER A 113 -10.00 -8.45 9.56
C SER A 113 -10.26 -8.91 8.13
N LEU A 114 -9.75 -10.10 7.78
CA LEU A 114 -9.97 -10.80 6.52
C LEU A 114 -11.44 -11.20 6.31
N THR A 115 -12.17 -11.63 7.34
CA THR A 115 -13.61 -11.96 7.21
C THR A 115 -14.45 -10.71 6.97
N VAL A 116 -14.11 -9.59 7.62
CA VAL A 116 -14.82 -8.30 7.42
C VAL A 116 -14.61 -7.77 6.00
N ALA A 117 -13.37 -7.82 5.49
CA ALA A 117 -13.06 -7.38 4.13
C ALA A 117 -13.76 -8.26 3.06
N VAL A 118 -13.81 -9.58 3.27
CA VAL A 118 -14.49 -10.51 2.35
C VAL A 118 -16.00 -10.29 2.36
N VAL A 119 -16.62 -10.10 3.52
CA VAL A 119 -18.05 -9.81 3.64
C VAL A 119 -18.40 -8.46 2.98
N ALA A 120 -17.55 -7.44 3.13
CA ALA A 120 -17.75 -6.14 2.50
C ALA A 120 -17.63 -6.18 0.95
N MET A 121 -16.77 -7.05 0.42
CA MET A 121 -16.54 -7.18 -1.03
C MET A 121 -17.53 -8.12 -1.73
N LEU A 122 -18.25 -8.96 -0.98
CA LEU A 122 -19.16 -9.97 -1.50
C LEU A 122 -20.28 -9.40 -2.41
N PRO A 123 -20.93 -8.26 -2.10
CA PRO A 123 -21.95 -7.67 -2.98
C PRO A 123 -21.38 -7.25 -4.33
N ILE A 124 -20.16 -6.69 -4.35
CA ILE A 124 -19.48 -6.27 -5.58
C ILE A 124 -19.14 -7.49 -6.42
N LEU A 125 -18.62 -8.55 -5.80
CA LEU A 125 -18.32 -9.80 -6.49
C LEU A 125 -19.56 -10.49 -7.05
N LEU A 126 -20.68 -10.50 -6.32
CA LEU A 126 -21.95 -11.03 -6.82
C LEU A 126 -22.49 -10.22 -8.01
N PHE A 127 -22.38 -8.89 -7.95
CA PHE A 127 -22.84 -8.03 -9.04
C PHE A 127 -21.96 -8.18 -10.30
N ALA A 128 -20.64 -8.22 -10.13
CA ALA A 128 -19.70 -8.44 -11.22
C ALA A 128 -19.83 -9.85 -11.81
N GLY A 129 -19.95 -10.87 -10.97
CA GLY A 129 -20.15 -12.26 -11.41
C GLY A 129 -21.48 -12.46 -12.14
N GLY A 130 -22.57 -11.91 -11.62
CA GLY A 130 -23.88 -12.02 -12.25
C GLY A 130 -23.98 -11.31 -13.61
N THR A 131 -23.35 -10.13 -13.74
CA THR A 131 -23.31 -9.43 -15.03
C THR A 131 -22.44 -10.15 -16.05
N ALA A 132 -21.27 -10.67 -15.65
CA ALA A 132 -20.43 -11.48 -16.53
C ALA A 132 -21.13 -12.77 -16.99
N ALA A 133 -21.81 -13.48 -16.08
CA ALA A 133 -22.57 -14.67 -16.42
C ALA A 133 -23.71 -14.37 -17.41
N ARG A 134 -24.40 -13.23 -17.24
CA ARG A 134 -25.46 -12.81 -18.18
C ARG A 134 -24.90 -12.46 -19.56
N VAL A 135 -23.75 -11.79 -19.62
CA VAL A 135 -23.08 -11.50 -20.90
C VAL A 135 -22.63 -12.78 -21.58
N ALA A 136 -22.04 -13.72 -20.84
CA ALA A 136 -21.64 -15.03 -21.37
C ALA A 136 -22.86 -15.82 -21.89
N TYR A 137 -23.96 -15.84 -21.15
CA TYR A 137 -25.22 -16.45 -21.59
C TYR A 137 -25.73 -15.84 -22.89
N LEU A 138 -25.77 -14.50 -22.97
CA LEU A 138 -26.16 -13.80 -24.19
C LEU A 138 -25.19 -14.09 -25.35
N GLN A 139 -23.90 -14.27 -25.08
CA GLN A 139 -22.93 -14.59 -26.11
C GLN A 139 -23.10 -16.00 -26.68
N ILE A 140 -23.52 -16.96 -25.86
CA ILE A 140 -23.75 -18.36 -26.27
C ILE A 140 -25.08 -18.50 -27.00
N TYR A 141 -26.15 -17.91 -26.47
CA TYR A 141 -27.51 -18.16 -26.98
C TYR A 141 -28.06 -17.07 -27.91
N TYR A 142 -27.56 -15.82 -27.82
CA TYR A 142 -28.07 -14.67 -28.57
C TYR A 142 -26.94 -13.72 -29.05
N PRO A 143 -25.94 -14.22 -29.81
CA PRO A 143 -24.77 -13.44 -30.19
C PRO A 143 -25.12 -12.18 -30.99
N GLU A 144 -26.24 -12.17 -31.71
CA GLU A 144 -26.77 -11.05 -32.48
C GLU A 144 -27.23 -9.85 -31.63
N LEU A 145 -27.48 -10.03 -30.32
CA LEU A 145 -27.79 -8.93 -29.40
C LEU A 145 -26.53 -8.18 -28.94
N LEU A 146 -25.43 -8.90 -28.71
CA LEU A 146 -24.18 -8.32 -28.19
C LEU A 146 -23.35 -7.65 -29.29
N TRP A 147 -23.33 -8.23 -30.48
CA TRP A 147 -22.55 -7.73 -31.60
C TRP A 147 -23.49 -7.21 -32.69
N PRO A 148 -23.39 -5.92 -33.09
CA PRO A 148 -24.16 -5.42 -34.21
C PRO A 148 -23.86 -6.27 -35.44
N THR A 149 -24.90 -6.90 -36.01
CA THR A 149 -24.75 -7.67 -37.24
C THR A 149 -24.06 -6.83 -38.31
N LYS A 150 -23.26 -7.47 -39.18
CA LYS A 150 -22.56 -6.76 -40.27
C LYS A 150 -23.53 -5.88 -41.06
N GLU A 151 -24.74 -6.37 -41.31
CA GLU A 151 -25.81 -5.62 -41.97
C GLU A 151 -26.20 -4.31 -41.24
N ARG A 152 -26.34 -4.32 -39.90
CA ARG A 152 -26.60 -3.10 -39.12
C ARG A 152 -25.40 -2.14 -39.12
N LYS A 153 -24.18 -2.69 -39.07
CA LYS A 153 -22.94 -1.91 -39.12
C LYS A 153 -22.77 -1.25 -40.50
N ASP A 154 -23.12 -1.96 -41.55
CA ASP A 154 -23.03 -1.50 -42.94
C ASP A 154 -24.14 -0.49 -43.27
N ARG A 155 -25.37 -0.65 -42.75
CA ARG A 155 -26.42 0.40 -42.83
C ARG A 155 -26.03 1.70 -42.15
N ARG A 156 -25.28 1.65 -41.03
CA ARG A 156 -24.74 2.86 -40.38
C ARG A 156 -23.60 3.51 -41.17
N ARG A 157 -22.87 2.71 -41.96
CA ARG A 157 -21.74 3.17 -42.79
C ARG A 157 -22.17 3.58 -44.20
N ALA A 158 -23.35 3.17 -44.66
CA ALA A 158 -23.90 3.54 -45.95
C ALA A 158 -24.06 5.07 -46.04
N PRO A 159 -23.76 5.68 -47.20
CA PRO A 159 -23.71 7.13 -47.39
C PRO A 159 -25.07 7.88 -47.27
N GLY A 160 -26.13 7.21 -46.81
CA GLY A 160 -27.43 7.81 -46.43
C GLY A 160 -27.87 7.52 -44.98
N GLY A 161 -27.07 6.79 -44.18
CA GLY A 161 -27.44 6.25 -42.87
C GLY A 161 -27.35 7.20 -41.67
N LYS A 162 -27.18 8.52 -41.90
CA LYS A 162 -27.25 9.52 -40.82
C LYS A 162 -28.72 9.94 -40.59
N VAL A 163 -29.57 8.99 -40.18
CA VAL A 163 -30.80 9.39 -39.49
C VAL A 163 -30.35 9.86 -38.10
N LYS A 164 -30.07 11.16 -37.98
CA LYS A 164 -30.07 11.82 -36.68
C LYS A 164 -31.44 11.50 -36.08
N PRO A 165 -31.56 10.98 -34.84
CA PRO A 165 -32.86 10.94 -34.19
C PRO A 165 -33.36 12.38 -34.19
N GLN A 166 -34.38 12.64 -35.00
CA GLN A 166 -35.04 13.92 -35.06
C GLN A 166 -35.53 14.13 -33.64
N LYS A 167 -34.82 14.97 -32.88
CA LYS A 167 -35.36 15.60 -31.70
C LYS A 167 -36.51 16.47 -32.22
N GLN A 168 -37.66 15.85 -32.50
CA GLN A 168 -38.97 16.45 -32.28
C GLN A 168 -39.12 16.61 -30.76
N ARG A 169 -38.19 17.38 -30.19
CA ARG A 169 -38.35 18.05 -28.92
C ARG A 169 -39.35 19.14 -29.28
N GLY A 170 -40.59 18.98 -28.83
CA GLY A 170 -41.67 19.92 -29.08
C GLY A 170 -41.18 21.35 -28.93
N LYS A 171 -40.95 22.02 -30.05
CA LYS A 171 -41.14 23.45 -30.13
C LYS A 171 -42.65 23.60 -30.33
N MET A 172 -43.34 23.63 -29.20
CA MET A 172 -44.64 24.25 -29.11
C MET A 172 -44.39 25.70 -29.53
N ASN A 173 -44.77 26.05 -30.76
CA ASN A 173 -44.75 27.44 -31.22
C ASN A 173 -45.76 28.17 -30.34
N GLN A 174 -45.24 28.79 -29.29
CA GLN A 174 -45.89 29.85 -28.55
C GLN A 174 -45.78 31.12 -29.42
N ASP A 175 -46.36 31.05 -30.63
CA ASP A 175 -46.57 32.23 -31.46
C ASP A 175 -47.70 33.02 -30.83
N GLY A 176 -47.31 33.84 -29.86
CA GLY A 176 -48.06 34.99 -29.43
C GLY A 176 -48.24 35.95 -30.60
N LYS A 177 -49.30 35.75 -31.36
CA LYS A 177 -50.04 36.80 -32.08
C LYS A 177 -51.48 36.68 -31.55
N GLY A 178 -51.90 37.55 -30.64
CA GLY A 178 -52.47 38.85 -31.03
C GLY A 178 -53.72 38.58 -31.86
N GLY A 179 -54.96 38.67 -31.37
CA GLY A 179 -55.54 39.71 -30.54
C GLY A 179 -56.80 40.20 -31.27
N ARG A 180 -57.89 40.46 -30.52
CA ARG A 180 -59.18 41.08 -30.96
C ARG A 180 -60.00 40.16 -31.89
N SER A 181 -61.32 40.03 -31.83
CA SER A 181 -62.48 40.75 -31.29
C SER A 181 -63.64 39.71 -31.27
N ALA A 182 -64.81 39.83 -30.66
CA ALA A 182 -65.58 40.91 -30.09
C ALA A 182 -66.59 40.27 -29.11
N ASN A 183 -66.94 41.00 -28.06
CA ASN A 183 -68.20 40.81 -27.34
C ASN A 183 -69.06 42.00 -27.74
N SER A 184 -70.08 41.80 -28.58
CA SER A 184 -71.32 42.60 -28.70
C SER A 184 -72.30 41.86 -29.61
#